data_AF-A0A7L0XUS6-F1
#
_entry.id   AF-A0A7L0XUS6-F1
#
_cell.length_a   1.000
_cell.length_b   1.000
_cell.length_c   1.000
_cell.angle_alpha   90.00
_cell.angle_beta   90.00
_cell.angle_gamma   90.00
#
_symmetry.space_group_name_H-M   'P 1'
#
loop_
_entity.id
_entity.type
_entity.pdbx_description
1 polymer ?
#
loop_
_entity_poly.entity_id
_entity_poly.type
_entity_poly.pdbx_seq_one_letter_code
_entity_poly.pdbx_strand_id
1 'polypeptide(L)'
;CFGCFFLSAEGKDEASAAENTPPQMPQGKVGERSSILCSGQFFFEYLVVVSLKKVSEGRYEPRISYQFPKRENLLKGQREEEERLLKAIPLFCFPDGNNWAPVTEFTSETFSFVLTNVDGSRKIGYCRRLLPSGRGVRLPEVFCIISCLGCFGLFSKILDEVEKRRQISMAVIYPFMQGLRESPFPAPGKSVTIKSFIPESGTELIELTRPVDAHLEHVEFQALLQRLSPPLILHIFASAVLERRLIFLAQELSVLSQCIHAVAALLYPFTWAHTYIPVVPECLLDTVCCPTPFMVGIQLRHLERVLEQPMEEALMVDLCQGKIIRAVGDEEQILPLKLQNEMLMALTKHNYNNNVLTSEQVNALVSEAFVQFFVRLVGHYPAHIKWGRGGSGAFQERSFCKALSSKSCRRFLKRFVRTNMFSLFIEEAERSRIPPEGNG
;
A
#
# COMPACT_ATOMS: atom_id res chain seq x y z
N CYS A 1 -12.30 -9.45 6.41
CA CYS A 1 -13.00 -8.15 6.36
C CYS A 1 -13.45 -7.68 4.96
N PHE A 2 -12.75 -7.98 3.84
CA PHE A 2 -13.23 -7.60 2.49
C PHE A 2 -14.33 -8.52 1.92
N GLY A 3 -14.45 -9.76 2.39
CA GLY A 3 -15.49 -10.70 1.94
C GLY A 3 -16.93 -10.23 2.21
N CYS A 4 -17.16 -9.39 3.23
CA CYS A 4 -18.49 -8.86 3.53
C CYS A 4 -18.89 -7.66 2.66
N PHE A 5 -17.94 -6.89 2.11
CA PHE A 5 -18.27 -5.67 1.37
C PHE A 5 -18.71 -5.96 -0.08
N PHE A 6 -18.19 -7.00 -0.73
CA PHE A 6 -18.67 -7.39 -2.06
C PHE A 6 -20.01 -8.14 -2.06
N LEU A 7 -20.39 -8.77 -0.94
CA LEU A 7 -21.67 -9.49 -0.83
C LEU A 7 -22.86 -8.55 -0.57
N SER A 8 -22.65 -7.33 -0.07
CA SER A 8 -23.76 -6.43 0.24
C SER A 8 -24.27 -5.59 -0.94
N ALA A 9 -23.59 -5.65 -2.09
CA ALA A 9 -24.00 -4.93 -3.31
C ALA A 9 -24.94 -5.74 -4.23
N GLU A 10 -25.15 -7.03 -3.95
CA GLU A 10 -26.08 -7.91 -4.67
C GLU A 10 -27.04 -8.58 -3.67
N GLY A 11 -28.25 -8.02 -3.51
CA GLY A 11 -29.36 -8.71 -2.83
C GLY A 11 -30.15 -7.84 -1.86
N LYS A 12 -31.29 -7.32 -2.32
CA LYS A 12 -32.45 -7.02 -1.47
C LYS A 12 -33.39 -8.23 -1.50
N ASP A 13 -34.07 -8.43 -0.38
CA ASP A 13 -35.20 -9.34 -0.09
C ASP A 13 -34.85 -10.80 0.29
N GLU A 14 -34.77 -11.08 1.60
CA GLU A 14 -35.86 -11.65 2.41
C GLU A 14 -35.32 -12.06 3.80
N ALA A 15 -36.06 -11.71 4.85
CA ALA A 15 -35.73 -12.01 6.23
C ALA A 15 -36.39 -13.32 6.68
N SER A 16 -35.63 -14.20 7.33
CA SER A 16 -36.19 -15.14 8.31
C SER A 16 -35.17 -15.48 9.41
N ALA A 17 -35.63 -15.41 10.65
CA ALA A 17 -34.86 -15.62 11.87
C ALA A 17 -34.58 -17.09 12.16
N ALA A 18 -33.36 -17.40 12.65
CA ALA A 18 -33.08 -18.58 13.48
C ALA A 18 -31.78 -18.38 14.30
N GLU A 19 -31.80 -18.88 15.54
CA GLU A 19 -30.89 -18.63 16.66
C GLU A 19 -29.47 -19.24 16.57
N ASN A 20 -28.52 -18.46 17.11
CA ASN A 20 -27.37 -18.78 17.98
C ASN A 20 -26.82 -20.22 18.05
N THR A 21 -25.59 -20.43 17.54
CA THR A 21 -24.43 -21.07 18.24
C THR A 21 -23.14 -20.76 17.45
N PRO A 22 -22.01 -20.36 18.06
CA PRO A 22 -20.79 -20.03 17.30
C PRO A 22 -20.04 -21.29 16.84
N PRO A 23 -19.67 -21.43 15.55
CA PRO A 23 -18.84 -22.54 15.10
C PRO A 23 -17.36 -22.27 15.40
N GLN A 24 -16.72 -23.23 16.07
CA GLN A 24 -15.27 -23.30 16.26
C GLN A 24 -14.54 -23.36 14.91
N MET A 25 -13.58 -22.46 14.68
CA MET A 25 -12.72 -22.49 13.49
C MET A 25 -11.65 -23.59 13.59
N PRO A 26 -11.37 -24.35 12.52
CA PRO A 26 -10.25 -25.28 12.47
C PRO A 26 -8.90 -24.52 12.42
N GLN A 27 -7.95 -24.96 13.23
CA GLN A 27 -6.56 -24.50 13.21
C GLN A 27 -5.87 -24.88 11.90
N GLY A 28 -5.74 -23.91 10.99
CA GLY A 28 -4.87 -24.00 9.81
C GLY A 28 -3.50 -23.41 10.12
N LYS A 29 -2.43 -24.09 9.68
CA LYS A 29 -1.02 -23.67 9.87
C LYS A 29 -0.81 -22.25 9.32
N VAL A 30 -0.57 -21.31 10.23
CA VAL A 30 -0.10 -19.96 9.94
C VAL A 30 1.39 -19.94 10.22
N GLY A 31 2.20 -19.91 9.17
CA GLY A 31 3.66 -19.79 9.25
C GLY A 31 4.17 -19.38 7.87
N GLU A 32 5.05 -18.37 7.85
CA GLU A 32 5.67 -17.74 6.67
C GLU A 32 4.73 -16.85 5.82
N ARG A 33 4.53 -15.59 6.23
CA ARG A 33 3.71 -14.62 5.44
C ARG A 33 4.34 -13.27 5.14
N SER A 34 5.61 -13.05 5.47
CA SER A 34 6.23 -11.73 5.23
C SER A 34 7.47 -11.74 4.32
N SER A 35 7.96 -12.90 3.87
CA SER A 35 9.09 -12.93 2.92
C SER A 35 9.39 -14.27 2.21
N ILE A 36 8.66 -15.37 2.47
CA ILE A 36 9.00 -16.68 1.89
C ILE A 36 7.72 -17.37 1.38
N LEU A 37 7.42 -17.19 0.09
CA LEU A 37 6.82 -18.15 -0.86
C LEU A 37 6.35 -17.39 -2.10
N CYS A 38 7.33 -17.02 -2.90
CA CYS A 38 7.10 -16.59 -4.27
C CYS A 38 8.09 -17.40 -5.10
N SER A 39 7.84 -18.71 -5.17
CA SER A 39 8.56 -19.63 -6.02
C SER A 39 8.34 -19.22 -7.49
N GLY A 40 9.38 -18.64 -8.11
CA GLY A 40 9.38 -18.26 -9.53
C GLY A 40 8.79 -16.88 -9.85
N GLN A 41 9.15 -15.82 -9.10
CA GLN A 41 8.60 -14.47 -9.24
C GLN A 41 8.65 -13.91 -10.67
N PHE A 42 7.50 -13.95 -11.33
CA PHE A 42 7.19 -13.05 -12.43
C PHE A 42 7.11 -11.61 -11.90
N PHE A 43 7.47 -10.63 -12.72
CA PHE A 43 7.33 -9.21 -12.36
C PHE A 43 5.90 -8.86 -11.95
N PHE A 44 4.90 -9.41 -12.64
CA PHE A 44 3.50 -9.08 -12.42
C PHE A 44 2.60 -10.25 -12.79
N GLU A 45 1.37 -10.24 -12.27
CA GLU A 45 0.33 -11.20 -12.63
C GLU A 45 -0.40 -10.76 -13.91
N TYR A 46 -0.83 -9.49 -13.94
CA TYR A 46 -1.57 -8.91 -15.06
C TYR A 46 -1.05 -7.52 -15.44
N LEU A 47 -1.09 -7.23 -16.73
CA LEU A 47 -1.30 -5.87 -17.23
C LEU A 47 -2.73 -5.80 -17.78
N VAL A 48 -3.52 -4.85 -17.28
CA VAL A 48 -4.84 -4.54 -17.83
C VAL A 48 -4.89 -3.11 -18.32
N VAL A 49 -5.68 -2.87 -19.35
CA VAL A 49 -6.04 -1.52 -19.80
C VAL A 49 -7.51 -1.33 -19.50
N VAL A 50 -7.82 -0.30 -18.74
CA VAL A 50 -9.18 0.08 -18.38
C VAL A 50 -9.57 1.33 -19.17
N SER A 51 -10.72 1.26 -19.83
CA SER A 51 -11.28 2.34 -20.64
C SER A 51 -12.70 2.64 -20.19
N LEU A 52 -13.12 3.89 -20.36
CA LEU A 52 -14.46 4.34 -20.04
C LEU A 52 -15.42 4.05 -21.19
N LYS A 53 -16.43 3.20 -20.96
CA LYS A 53 -17.50 2.93 -21.93
C LYS A 53 -18.73 3.76 -21.60
N LYS A 54 -19.28 4.45 -22.61
CA LYS A 54 -20.49 5.25 -22.46
C LYS A 54 -21.69 4.35 -22.18
N VAL A 55 -22.40 4.61 -21.09
CA VAL A 55 -23.65 3.90 -20.73
C VAL A 55 -24.87 4.78 -21.05
N SER A 56 -24.82 6.05 -20.65
CA SER A 56 -25.82 7.06 -21.00
C SER A 56 -25.13 8.41 -21.25
N GLU A 57 -25.87 9.48 -21.54
CA GLU A 57 -25.28 10.82 -21.61
C GLU A 57 -24.59 11.16 -20.28
N GLY A 58 -23.32 11.61 -20.36
CA GLY A 58 -22.48 11.98 -19.22
C GLY A 58 -22.04 10.85 -18.29
N ARG A 59 -22.62 9.64 -18.38
CA ARG A 59 -22.29 8.50 -17.52
C ARG A 59 -21.49 7.44 -18.25
N TYR A 60 -20.34 7.12 -17.68
CA TYR A 60 -19.38 6.16 -18.18
C TYR A 60 -19.11 5.09 -17.14
N GLU A 61 -18.83 3.88 -17.60
CA GLU A 61 -18.43 2.78 -16.74
C GLU A 61 -17.02 2.31 -17.13
N PRO A 62 -16.10 2.17 -16.15
CA PRO A 62 -14.77 1.65 -16.42
C PRO A 62 -14.84 0.15 -16.73
N ARG A 63 -14.26 -0.27 -17.85
CA ARG A 63 -14.18 -1.69 -18.25
C ARG A 63 -12.80 -2.03 -18.80
N ILE A 64 -12.37 -3.26 -18.53
CA ILE A 64 -11.14 -3.82 -19.09
C ILE A 64 -11.32 -3.94 -20.62
N SER A 65 -10.51 -3.21 -21.39
CA SER A 65 -10.45 -3.27 -22.85
C SER A 65 -9.32 -4.17 -23.35
N TYR A 66 -8.27 -4.36 -22.55
CA TYR A 66 -7.15 -5.22 -22.85
C TYR A 66 -6.63 -5.89 -21.58
N GLN A 67 -6.18 -7.13 -21.70
CA GLN A 67 -5.58 -7.92 -20.61
C GLN A 67 -4.42 -8.75 -21.15
N PHE A 68 -3.31 -8.74 -20.42
CA PHE A 68 -2.14 -9.57 -20.67
C PHE A 68 -1.68 -10.22 -19.35
N PRO A 69 -1.36 -11.52 -19.34
CA PRO A 69 -1.55 -12.50 -20.43
C PRO A 69 -3.05 -12.79 -20.70
N LYS A 70 -3.37 -13.29 -21.90
CA LYS A 70 -4.68 -13.93 -22.16
C LYS A 70 -4.65 -15.33 -21.56
N ARG A 71 -5.63 -15.69 -20.72
CA ARG A 71 -5.56 -16.89 -19.88
C ARG A 71 -5.89 -18.19 -20.60
N GLU A 72 -5.15 -19.24 -20.24
CA GLU A 72 -5.48 -20.65 -20.48
C GLU A 72 -5.32 -21.45 -19.16
N ASN A 73 -6.26 -22.39 -18.90
CA ASN A 73 -6.15 -23.51 -17.93
C ASN A 73 -5.98 -23.22 -16.42
N LEU A 74 -7.01 -22.65 -15.76
CA LEU A 74 -7.03 -22.49 -14.30
C LEU A 74 -8.02 -23.39 -13.56
N LEU A 75 -7.70 -23.75 -12.32
CA LEU A 75 -8.60 -24.48 -11.43
C LEU A 75 -9.83 -23.61 -11.09
N LYS A 76 -10.96 -24.25 -10.74
CA LYS A 76 -12.24 -23.55 -10.52
C LYS A 76 -12.16 -22.45 -9.44
N GLY A 77 -11.54 -22.73 -8.28
CA GLY A 77 -11.40 -21.74 -7.21
C GLY A 77 -10.51 -20.54 -7.58
N GLN A 78 -9.42 -20.78 -8.32
CA GLN A 78 -8.54 -19.71 -8.82
C GLN A 78 -9.21 -18.83 -9.88
N ARG A 79 -10.22 -19.35 -10.59
CA ARG A 79 -11.04 -18.57 -11.53
C ARG A 79 -11.95 -17.61 -10.80
N GLU A 80 -12.63 -18.03 -9.73
CA GLU A 80 -13.54 -17.18 -8.96
C GLU A 80 -12.79 -16.03 -8.27
N GLU A 81 -11.62 -16.31 -7.68
CA GLU A 81 -10.77 -15.27 -7.08
C GLU A 81 -10.31 -14.24 -8.12
N GLU A 82 -9.87 -14.70 -9.30
CA GLU A 82 -9.57 -13.75 -10.37
C GLU A 82 -10.80 -12.96 -10.79
N GLU A 83 -11.94 -13.59 -11.00
CA GLU A 83 -13.11 -12.88 -11.52
C GLU A 83 -13.47 -11.71 -10.60
N ARG A 84 -13.37 -11.91 -9.28
CA ARG A 84 -13.50 -10.84 -8.29
C ARG A 84 -12.42 -9.76 -8.46
N LEU A 85 -11.16 -10.16 -8.65
CA LEU A 85 -10.04 -9.25 -8.91
C LEU A 85 -10.29 -8.40 -10.16
N LEU A 86 -10.64 -9.01 -11.30
CA LEU A 86 -10.89 -8.32 -12.57
C LEU A 86 -12.14 -7.44 -12.52
N LYS A 87 -13.13 -7.76 -11.69
CA LYS A 87 -14.28 -6.88 -11.42
C LYS A 87 -13.89 -5.68 -10.54
N ALA A 88 -12.97 -5.86 -9.60
CA ALA A 88 -12.52 -4.80 -8.72
C ALA A 88 -11.60 -3.78 -9.42
N ILE A 89 -10.63 -4.24 -10.24
CA ILE A 89 -9.60 -3.37 -10.84
C ILE A 89 -10.17 -2.12 -11.54
N PRO A 90 -11.21 -2.21 -12.40
CA PRO A 90 -11.76 -1.03 -13.06
C PRO A 90 -12.24 0.07 -12.12
N LEU A 91 -12.80 -0.31 -10.96
CA LEU A 91 -13.27 0.63 -9.94
C LEU A 91 -12.11 1.42 -9.34
N PHE A 92 -10.98 0.75 -9.10
CA PHE A 92 -9.77 1.39 -8.55
C PHE A 92 -8.95 2.16 -9.60
N CYS A 93 -9.05 1.80 -10.88
CA CYS A 93 -8.45 2.58 -11.97
C CYS A 93 -9.18 3.92 -12.19
N PHE A 94 -10.49 3.98 -11.93
CA PHE A 94 -11.31 5.18 -12.03
C PHE A 94 -12.05 5.44 -10.71
N PRO A 95 -11.32 5.82 -9.64
CA PRO A 95 -11.92 6.00 -8.32
C PRO A 95 -12.83 7.22 -8.24
N ASP A 96 -12.71 8.16 -9.20
CA ASP A 96 -13.43 9.43 -9.29
C ASP A 96 -14.94 9.30 -9.55
N GLY A 97 -15.42 8.09 -9.83
CA GLY A 97 -16.81 7.82 -10.18
C GLY A 97 -17.07 7.72 -11.68
N ASN A 98 -18.36 7.73 -12.03
CA ASN A 98 -18.84 7.46 -13.39
C ASN A 98 -19.11 8.71 -14.23
N ASN A 99 -18.96 9.90 -13.65
CA ASN A 99 -19.21 11.17 -14.32
C ASN A 99 -17.92 11.68 -14.97
N TRP A 100 -17.82 11.56 -16.29
CA TRP A 100 -16.64 11.95 -17.05
C TRP A 100 -17.00 12.89 -18.20
N ALA A 101 -16.19 13.94 -18.36
CA ALA A 101 -16.25 14.81 -19.52
C ALA A 101 -15.08 14.47 -20.46
N PRO A 102 -15.33 14.26 -21.76
CA PRO A 102 -14.26 14.14 -22.75
C PRO A 102 -13.37 15.39 -22.78
N VAL A 103 -12.06 15.21 -22.84
CA VAL A 103 -11.05 16.29 -22.83
C VAL A 103 -10.16 16.23 -24.06
N THR A 104 -9.57 17.36 -24.45
CA THR A 104 -8.61 17.44 -25.56
C THR A 104 -7.18 17.18 -25.10
N GLU A 105 -6.86 17.58 -23.87
CA GLU A 105 -5.55 17.48 -23.23
C GLU A 105 -5.70 16.90 -21.83
N PHE A 106 -4.72 16.11 -21.41
CA PHE A 106 -4.67 15.47 -20.10
C PHE A 106 -3.22 15.20 -19.73
N THR A 107 -2.78 15.63 -18.56
CA THR A 107 -1.46 15.30 -18.05
C THR A 107 -1.46 13.87 -17.51
N SER A 108 -0.52 13.05 -17.98
CA SER A 108 -0.38 11.67 -17.52
C SER A 108 -0.16 11.61 -16.01
N GLU A 109 -0.90 10.77 -15.31
CA GLU A 109 -0.86 10.65 -13.85
C GLU A 109 -0.52 9.22 -13.43
N THR A 110 0.45 9.07 -12.53
CA THR A 110 0.83 7.77 -11.95
C THR A 110 0.31 7.68 -10.53
N PHE A 111 -0.39 6.60 -10.20
CA PHE A 111 -0.82 6.32 -8.83
C PHE A 111 -0.87 4.82 -8.58
N SER A 112 -1.03 4.43 -7.33
CA SER A 112 -1.17 3.01 -6.96
C SER A 112 -2.32 2.79 -6.00
N PHE A 113 -2.96 1.63 -6.12
CA PHE A 113 -3.94 1.15 -5.15
C PHE A 113 -3.52 -0.21 -4.61
N VAL A 114 -4.15 -0.64 -3.53
CA VAL A 114 -3.90 -1.94 -2.90
C VAL A 114 -5.19 -2.72 -2.80
N LEU A 115 -5.16 -3.96 -3.29
CA LEU A 115 -6.22 -4.94 -3.15
C LEU A 115 -5.80 -5.94 -2.07
N THR A 116 -6.68 -6.15 -1.08
CA THR A 116 -6.44 -7.10 0.00
C THR A 116 -7.30 -8.34 -0.23
N ASN A 117 -6.65 -9.49 -0.35
CA ASN A 117 -7.30 -10.78 -0.50
C ASN A 117 -7.92 -11.26 0.82
N VAL A 118 -8.79 -12.27 0.74
CA VAL A 118 -9.48 -12.85 1.91
C VAL A 118 -8.49 -13.40 2.93
N ASP A 119 -7.35 -13.89 2.47
CA ASP A 119 -6.29 -14.46 3.28
C ASP A 119 -5.38 -13.40 3.93
N GLY A 120 -5.61 -12.12 3.65
CA GLY A 120 -4.83 -10.99 4.15
C GLY A 120 -3.63 -10.60 3.28
N SER A 121 -3.33 -11.37 2.21
CA SER A 121 -2.30 -11.00 1.24
C SER A 121 -2.72 -9.73 0.48
N ARG A 122 -1.72 -8.93 0.08
CA ARG A 122 -1.93 -7.65 -0.61
C ARG A 122 -1.34 -7.71 -2.02
N LYS A 123 -2.09 -7.19 -2.98
CA LYS A 123 -1.65 -6.95 -4.35
C LYS A 123 -1.68 -5.45 -4.61
N ILE A 124 -0.66 -4.95 -5.31
CA ILE A 124 -0.52 -3.54 -5.66
C ILE A 124 -0.91 -3.39 -7.13
N GLY A 125 -1.80 -2.44 -7.42
CA GLY A 125 -2.15 -2.02 -8.77
C GLY A 125 -1.43 -0.73 -9.12
N TYR A 126 -0.39 -0.82 -9.95
CA TYR A 126 0.36 0.31 -10.46
C TYR A 126 -0.32 0.90 -11.68
N CYS A 127 -0.80 2.13 -11.57
CA CYS A 127 -1.62 2.76 -12.60
C CYS A 127 -0.88 3.90 -13.30
N ARG A 128 -0.99 3.94 -14.62
CA ARG A 128 -0.70 5.11 -15.47
C ARG A 128 -1.97 5.53 -16.18
N ARG A 129 -2.55 6.65 -15.75
CA ARG A 129 -3.73 7.26 -16.36
C ARG A 129 -3.28 8.27 -17.40
N LEU A 130 -3.67 8.08 -18.65
CA LEU A 130 -3.25 8.91 -19.78
C LEU A 130 -4.39 9.12 -20.76
N LEU A 131 -4.25 10.11 -21.65
CA LEU A 131 -5.17 10.30 -22.77
C LEU A 131 -4.60 9.58 -24.01
N PRO A 132 -5.34 8.63 -24.61
CA PRO A 132 -4.86 7.89 -25.77
C PRO A 132 -4.64 8.84 -26.95
N SER A 133 -3.62 8.59 -27.78
CA SER A 133 -3.27 9.44 -28.94
C SER A 133 -4.45 9.57 -29.93
N GLY A 134 -4.63 10.75 -30.51
CA GLY A 134 -5.76 11.05 -31.39
C GLY A 134 -6.07 12.54 -31.50
N ARG A 135 -7.00 12.91 -32.38
CA ARG A 135 -7.47 14.30 -32.53
C ARG A 135 -8.83 14.47 -31.87
N GLY A 136 -9.06 15.63 -31.27
CA GLY A 136 -10.34 16.01 -30.66
C GLY A 136 -10.53 15.48 -29.24
N VAL A 137 -11.79 15.54 -28.79
CA VAL A 137 -12.21 15.17 -27.44
C VAL A 137 -12.17 13.66 -27.24
N ARG A 138 -11.49 13.22 -26.18
CA ARG A 138 -11.22 11.81 -25.86
C ARG A 138 -11.40 11.58 -24.37
N LEU A 139 -11.53 10.31 -24.00
CA LEU A 139 -11.58 9.89 -22.61
C LEU A 139 -10.23 9.29 -22.21
N PRO A 140 -9.80 9.48 -20.95
CA PRO A 140 -8.59 8.85 -20.47
C PRO A 140 -8.74 7.32 -20.40
N GLU A 141 -7.61 6.65 -20.52
CA GLU A 141 -7.45 5.21 -20.29
C GLU A 141 -6.41 5.00 -19.18
N VAL A 142 -6.49 3.87 -18.50
CA VAL A 142 -5.56 3.52 -17.42
C VAL A 142 -4.87 2.20 -17.76
N PHE A 143 -3.55 2.24 -17.82
CA PHE A 143 -2.72 1.03 -17.80
C PHE A 143 -2.47 0.66 -16.35
N CYS A 144 -2.83 -0.57 -15.96
CA CYS A 144 -2.69 -1.04 -14.60
C CYS A 144 -1.91 -2.36 -14.57
N ILE A 145 -0.77 -2.37 -13.86
CA ILE A 145 0.03 -3.56 -13.59
C ILE A 145 -0.33 -4.07 -12.19
N ILE A 146 -0.74 -5.33 -12.09
CA ILE A 146 -1.05 -5.99 -10.81
C ILE A 146 0.13 -6.86 -10.39
N SER A 147 0.73 -6.58 -9.24
CA SER A 147 1.83 -7.36 -8.69
C SER A 147 1.75 -7.50 -7.17
N CYS A 148 2.32 -8.58 -6.64
CA CYS A 148 2.61 -8.74 -5.21
C CYS A 148 3.95 -8.09 -4.83
N LEU A 149 4.75 -7.66 -5.81
CA LEU A 149 6.03 -7.01 -5.61
C LEU A 149 5.79 -5.51 -5.46
N GLY A 150 6.37 -4.90 -4.44
CA GLY A 150 6.18 -3.47 -4.25
C GLY A 150 7.30 -2.58 -4.83
N CYS A 151 7.97 -2.91 -5.92
CA CYS A 151 9.07 -2.05 -6.39
C CYS A 151 8.56 -0.84 -7.20
N PHE A 152 8.13 0.24 -6.53
CA PHE A 152 7.42 1.38 -7.13
C PHE A 152 8.24 2.08 -8.21
N GLY A 153 9.52 2.37 -7.93
CA GLY A 153 10.40 2.98 -8.93
C GLY A 153 10.56 2.12 -10.18
N LEU A 154 10.68 0.79 -10.00
CA LEU A 154 10.79 -0.16 -11.11
C LEU A 154 9.49 -0.22 -11.92
N PHE A 155 8.33 -0.34 -11.28
CA PHE A 155 7.05 -0.36 -11.98
C PHE A 155 6.70 0.98 -12.63
N SER A 156 7.12 2.11 -12.04
CA SER A 156 7.01 3.42 -12.68
C SER A 156 7.80 3.45 -13.98
N LYS A 157 9.04 2.95 -13.98
CA LYS A 157 9.87 2.85 -15.19
C LYS A 157 9.26 1.90 -16.22
N ILE A 158 8.66 0.79 -15.80
CA ILE A 158 7.91 -0.09 -16.71
C ILE A 158 6.73 0.66 -17.34
N LEU A 159 5.96 1.41 -16.56
CA LEU A 159 4.83 2.18 -17.05
C LEU A 159 5.25 3.31 -18.01
N ASP A 160 6.40 3.95 -17.79
CA ASP A 160 6.99 4.92 -18.72
C ASP A 160 7.26 4.27 -20.08
N GLU A 161 7.84 3.06 -20.07
CA GLU A 161 8.11 2.29 -21.29
C GLU A 161 6.82 1.79 -21.98
N VAL A 162 5.78 1.47 -21.22
CA VAL A 162 4.44 1.14 -21.74
C VAL A 162 3.80 2.36 -22.40
N GLU A 163 3.84 3.53 -21.76
CA GLU A 163 3.30 4.78 -22.29
C GLU A 163 4.03 5.20 -23.58
N LYS A 164 5.37 5.13 -23.60
CA LYS A 164 6.19 5.37 -24.80
C LYS A 164 5.72 4.49 -25.98
N ARG A 165 5.49 3.19 -25.73
CA ARG A 165 5.03 2.23 -26.77
C ARG A 165 3.58 2.46 -27.19
N ARG A 166 2.72 2.90 -26.26
CA ARG A 166 1.33 3.23 -26.56
C ARG A 166 1.21 4.35 -27.60
N GLN A 167 2.13 5.33 -27.59
CA GLN A 167 2.15 6.40 -28.60
C GLN A 167 2.36 5.87 -30.03
N ILE A 168 2.91 4.66 -30.18
CA ILE A 168 3.15 4.01 -31.48
C ILE A 168 1.99 3.08 -31.81
N SER A 169 1.78 2.04 -31.00
CA SER A 169 0.70 1.08 -31.17
C SER A 169 0.56 0.15 -29.96
N MET A 170 -0.67 -0.26 -29.67
CA MET A 170 -0.94 -1.31 -28.66
C MET A 170 -0.23 -2.63 -28.97
N ALA A 171 0.03 -2.94 -30.24
CA ALA A 171 0.67 -4.19 -30.64
C ALA A 171 2.13 -4.29 -30.14
N VAL A 172 2.82 -3.16 -29.96
CA VAL A 172 4.22 -3.11 -29.53
C VAL A 172 4.37 -3.33 -28.01
N ILE A 173 3.29 -3.19 -27.26
CA ILE A 173 3.29 -3.42 -25.80
C ILE A 173 3.43 -4.92 -25.51
N TYR A 174 2.78 -5.79 -26.29
CA TYR A 174 2.78 -7.23 -26.05
C TYR A 174 4.19 -7.85 -25.98
N PRO A 175 5.09 -7.65 -26.98
CA PRO A 175 6.45 -8.20 -26.91
C PRO A 175 7.25 -7.70 -25.70
N PHE A 176 7.07 -6.44 -25.31
CA PHE A 176 7.74 -5.87 -24.13
C PHE A 176 7.27 -6.54 -22.83
N MET A 177 5.95 -6.67 -22.65
CA MET A 177 5.38 -7.32 -21.47
C MET A 177 5.71 -8.82 -21.43
N GLN A 178 5.81 -9.47 -22.58
CA GLN A 178 6.26 -10.86 -22.67
C GLN A 178 7.73 -10.99 -22.24
N GLY A 179 8.61 -10.12 -22.72
CA GLY A 179 10.01 -10.10 -22.29
C GLY A 179 10.18 -9.86 -20.78
N LEU A 180 9.35 -9.00 -20.19
CA LEU A 180 9.31 -8.82 -18.72
C LEU A 180 8.87 -10.08 -17.99
N ARG A 181 7.84 -10.78 -18.48
CA ARG A 181 7.35 -12.02 -17.87
C ARG A 181 8.36 -13.16 -17.98
N GLU A 182 9.14 -13.23 -19.05
CA GLU A 182 10.17 -14.27 -19.22
C GLU A 182 11.46 -13.96 -18.45
N SER A 183 11.63 -12.73 -17.97
CA SER A 183 12.81 -12.30 -17.23
C SER A 183 12.66 -12.52 -15.73
N PRO A 184 13.72 -12.93 -15.01
CA PRO A 184 13.67 -13.06 -13.57
C PRO A 184 13.56 -11.68 -12.91
N PHE A 185 12.77 -11.59 -11.83
CA PHE A 185 12.78 -10.39 -11.00
C PHE A 185 14.18 -10.19 -10.36
N PRO A 186 14.79 -8.99 -10.46
CA PRO A 186 16.13 -8.75 -9.93
C PRO A 186 16.21 -8.92 -8.41
N ALA A 187 17.35 -9.44 -7.94
CA ALA A 187 17.71 -9.39 -6.52
C ALA A 187 18.01 -7.94 -6.08
N PRO A 188 17.96 -7.60 -4.78
CA PRO A 188 18.25 -6.25 -4.29
C PRO A 188 19.64 -5.77 -4.77
N GLY A 189 19.70 -4.54 -5.27
CA GLY A 189 20.92 -3.94 -5.83
C GLY A 189 21.38 -4.53 -7.17
N LYS A 190 20.57 -5.38 -7.82
CA LYS A 190 20.85 -5.94 -9.15
C LYS A 190 19.91 -5.34 -10.20
N SER A 191 20.35 -5.45 -11.46
CA SER A 191 19.57 -5.05 -12.63
C SER A 191 19.19 -6.25 -13.49
N VAL A 192 18.09 -6.12 -14.22
CA VAL A 192 17.79 -6.96 -15.38
C VAL A 192 17.65 -6.10 -16.64
N THR A 193 18.08 -6.61 -17.78
CA THR A 193 18.00 -5.90 -19.06
C THR A 193 16.96 -6.54 -19.97
N ILE A 194 15.95 -5.77 -20.33
CA ILE A 194 14.89 -6.20 -21.24
C ILE A 194 15.20 -5.70 -22.64
N LYS A 195 15.33 -6.62 -23.59
CA LYS A 195 15.43 -6.30 -25.02
C LYS A 195 14.04 -6.03 -25.55
N SER A 196 13.80 -4.85 -26.10
CA SER A 196 12.52 -4.52 -26.73
C SER A 196 12.76 -3.84 -28.07
N PHE A 197 12.06 -4.30 -29.09
CA PHE A 197 12.05 -3.66 -30.38
C PHE A 197 10.98 -2.56 -30.43
N ILE A 198 11.35 -1.39 -30.95
CA ILE A 198 10.44 -0.30 -31.28
C ILE A 198 10.54 -0.04 -32.79
N PRO A 199 9.41 -0.01 -33.53
CA PRO A 199 9.43 0.38 -34.94
C PRO A 199 10.14 1.72 -35.14
N GLU A 200 10.98 1.85 -36.17
CA GLU A 200 11.80 3.03 -36.49
C GLU A 200 12.97 3.31 -35.54
N SER A 201 12.90 2.97 -34.25
CA SER A 201 13.99 3.17 -33.27
C SER A 201 14.93 1.96 -33.11
N GLY A 202 14.52 0.76 -33.56
CA GLY A 202 15.31 -0.47 -33.45
C GLY A 202 15.18 -1.16 -32.10
N THR A 203 16.18 -1.99 -31.74
CA THR A 203 16.20 -2.72 -30.46
C THR A 203 16.79 -1.85 -29.36
N GLU A 204 15.97 -1.52 -28.36
CA GLU A 204 16.40 -0.84 -27.13
C GLU A 204 16.69 -1.85 -26.00
N LEU A 205 17.63 -1.49 -25.14
CA LEU A 205 17.98 -2.22 -23.92
C LEU A 205 17.46 -1.42 -22.73
N ILE A 206 16.40 -1.91 -22.09
CA ILE A 206 15.81 -1.28 -20.91
C ILE A 206 16.40 -1.94 -19.68
N GLU A 207 17.21 -1.19 -18.93
CA GLU A 207 17.75 -1.65 -17.65
C GLU A 207 16.77 -1.36 -16.51
N LEU A 208 16.36 -2.37 -15.76
CA LEU A 208 15.50 -2.27 -14.59
C LEU A 208 16.28 -2.68 -13.34
N THR A 209 16.53 -1.72 -12.45
CA THR A 209 17.33 -1.91 -11.24
C THR A 209 16.44 -1.96 -10.02
N ARG A 210 16.65 -2.96 -9.16
CA ARG A 210 16.01 -3.02 -7.84
C ARG A 210 16.87 -2.29 -6.82
N PRO A 211 16.28 -1.43 -5.96
CA PRO A 211 17.00 -0.78 -4.86
C PRO A 211 17.77 -1.78 -3.99
N VAL A 212 18.86 -1.31 -3.37
CA VAL A 212 19.68 -2.14 -2.46
C VAL A 212 18.90 -2.48 -1.19
N ASP A 213 18.16 -1.50 -0.66
CA ASP A 213 17.31 -1.69 0.50
C ASP A 213 15.89 -2.09 0.08
N ALA A 214 15.53 -3.35 0.36
CA ALA A 214 14.24 -3.89 -0.01
C ALA A 214 13.08 -3.21 0.74
N HIS A 215 13.32 -2.65 1.93
CA HIS A 215 12.27 -2.00 2.71
C HIS A 215 11.86 -0.64 2.09
N LEU A 216 12.76 -0.01 1.34
CA LEU A 216 12.54 1.28 0.68
C LEU A 216 11.97 1.15 -0.74
N GLU A 217 11.73 -0.07 -1.22
CA GLU A 217 11.23 -0.33 -2.58
C GLU A 217 9.90 0.36 -2.89
N HIS A 218 9.08 0.63 -1.88
CA HIS A 218 7.69 1.06 -2.02
C HIS A 218 7.49 2.55 -1.65
N VAL A 219 8.58 3.32 -1.49
CA VAL A 219 8.55 4.54 -0.69
C VAL A 219 9.07 5.76 -1.44
N GLU A 220 8.31 6.85 -1.40
CA GLU A 220 8.71 8.19 -1.83
C GLU A 220 8.44 9.18 -0.69
N PHE A 221 9.32 9.23 0.32
CA PHE A 221 9.15 10.12 1.47
C PHE A 221 9.22 11.60 1.09
N GLN A 222 9.87 11.92 -0.03
CA GLN A 222 9.89 13.26 -0.58
C GLN A 222 8.49 13.81 -0.87
N ALA A 223 7.58 12.97 -1.39
CA ALA A 223 6.20 13.37 -1.63
C ALA A 223 5.49 13.75 -0.32
N LEU A 224 5.76 13.02 0.77
CA LEU A 224 5.20 13.30 2.10
C LEU A 224 5.75 14.64 2.66
N LEU A 225 7.06 14.85 2.57
CA LEU A 225 7.73 16.07 3.06
C LEU A 225 7.36 17.33 2.28
N GLN A 226 6.99 17.19 1.00
CA GLN A 226 6.49 18.31 0.18
C GLN A 226 5.07 18.74 0.57
N ARG A 227 4.28 17.84 1.17
CA ARG A 227 2.88 18.09 1.52
C ARG A 227 2.66 18.39 2.99
N LEU A 228 3.52 17.88 3.86
CA LEU A 228 3.32 17.93 5.31
C LEU A 228 4.57 18.42 6.03
N SER A 229 4.36 19.25 7.04
CA SER A 229 5.44 19.67 7.93
C SER A 229 5.91 18.50 8.81
N PRO A 230 7.18 18.44 9.21
CA PRO A 230 7.68 17.39 10.10
C PRO A 230 6.87 17.20 11.39
N PRO A 231 6.39 18.25 12.09
CA PRO A 231 5.50 18.06 13.26
C PRO A 231 4.19 17.32 12.90
N LEU A 232 3.58 17.65 11.76
CA LEU A 232 2.36 17.00 11.30
C LEU A 232 2.60 15.53 10.94
N ILE A 233 3.74 15.22 10.30
CA ILE A 233 4.16 13.84 10.04
C ILE A 233 4.25 13.06 11.37
N LEU A 234 4.79 13.66 12.43
CA LEU A 234 4.86 13.02 13.74
C LEU A 234 3.48 12.81 14.38
N HIS A 235 2.52 13.72 14.19
CA HIS A 235 1.13 13.52 14.66
C HIS A 235 0.44 12.36 13.94
N ILE A 236 0.66 12.26 12.63
CA ILE A 236 0.14 11.16 11.81
C ILE A 236 0.80 9.84 12.23
N PHE A 237 2.12 9.83 12.38
CA PHE A 237 2.86 8.67 12.86
C PHE A 237 2.38 8.22 14.25
N ALA A 238 2.17 9.16 15.17
CA ALA A 238 1.65 8.89 16.51
C ALA A 238 0.28 8.18 16.48
N SER A 239 -0.59 8.59 15.55
CA SER A 239 -1.89 7.94 15.34
C SER A 239 -1.75 6.58 14.65
N ALA A 240 -0.83 6.45 13.70
CA ALA A 240 -0.57 5.21 12.98
C ALA A 240 0.00 4.11 13.89
N VAL A 241 0.98 4.43 14.76
CA VAL A 241 1.54 3.43 15.68
C VAL A 241 0.54 2.93 16.73
N LEU A 242 -0.58 3.63 16.92
CA LEU A 242 -1.68 3.17 17.78
C LEU A 242 -2.84 2.56 17.01
N GLU A 243 -2.66 2.28 15.72
CA GLU A 243 -3.68 1.69 14.84
C GLU A 243 -4.99 2.47 14.89
N ARG A 244 -4.93 3.79 14.67
CA ARG A 244 -6.14 4.63 14.57
C ARG A 244 -6.75 4.61 13.18
N ARG A 245 -7.96 5.14 13.06
CA ARG A 245 -8.60 5.45 11.78
C ARG A 245 -7.96 6.69 11.18
N LEU A 246 -7.35 6.54 10.02
CA LEU A 246 -6.62 7.59 9.31
C LEU A 246 -7.26 7.82 7.94
N ILE A 247 -7.68 9.06 7.68
CA ILE A 247 -8.23 9.51 6.40
C ILE A 247 -7.32 10.59 5.84
N PHE A 248 -6.81 10.37 4.64
CA PHE A 248 -6.04 11.35 3.90
C PHE A 248 -6.86 11.87 2.73
N LEU A 249 -6.77 13.17 2.47
CA LEU A 249 -7.50 13.84 1.40
C LEU A 249 -6.55 14.58 0.48
N ALA A 250 -6.68 14.38 -0.83
CA ALA A 250 -5.93 15.09 -1.86
C ALA A 250 -6.77 15.25 -3.13
N GLN A 251 -6.40 16.18 -4.01
CA GLN A 251 -7.03 16.29 -5.33
C GLN A 251 -6.47 15.24 -6.29
N GLU A 252 -5.14 15.08 -6.31
CA GLU A 252 -4.42 14.16 -7.17
C GLU A 252 -4.31 12.76 -6.53
N LEU A 253 -4.52 11.72 -7.34
CA LEU A 253 -4.39 10.31 -6.93
C LEU A 253 -2.93 9.95 -6.67
N SER A 254 -2.03 10.55 -7.45
CA SER A 254 -0.58 10.42 -7.29
C SER A 254 -0.14 10.82 -5.88
N VAL A 255 -0.49 12.03 -5.45
CA VAL A 255 -0.18 12.57 -4.11
C VAL A 255 -0.77 11.69 -3.02
N LEU A 256 -2.03 11.30 -3.18
CA LEU A 256 -2.77 10.49 -2.21
C LEU A 256 -2.09 9.13 -1.97
N SER A 257 -1.87 8.37 -3.04
CA SER A 257 -1.23 7.06 -2.97
C SER A 257 0.20 7.14 -2.42
N GLN A 258 1.03 8.05 -2.94
CA GLN A 258 2.42 8.22 -2.50
C GLN A 258 2.52 8.57 -1.02
N CYS A 259 1.72 9.53 -0.54
CA CYS A 259 1.77 9.94 0.87
C CYS A 259 1.34 8.80 1.81
N ILE A 260 0.32 8.03 1.43
CA ILE A 260 -0.19 6.93 2.26
C ILE A 260 0.77 5.73 2.27
N HIS A 261 1.44 5.45 1.15
CA HIS A 261 2.53 4.48 1.10
C HIS A 261 3.71 4.92 1.98
N ALA A 262 4.08 6.20 1.91
CA ALA A 262 5.12 6.77 2.77
C ALA A 262 4.76 6.66 4.26
N VAL A 263 3.54 7.02 4.67
CA VAL A 263 3.11 6.90 6.08
C VAL A 263 3.15 5.45 6.55
N ALA A 264 2.69 4.49 5.74
CA ALA A 264 2.76 3.07 6.09
C ALA A 264 4.22 2.60 6.24
N ALA A 265 5.15 3.11 5.43
CA ALA A 265 6.56 2.77 5.50
C ALA A 265 7.27 3.32 6.75
N LEU A 266 6.77 4.41 7.36
CA LEU A 266 7.27 4.91 8.65
C LEU A 266 7.12 3.90 9.79
N LEU A 267 6.26 2.88 9.63
CA LEU A 267 6.00 1.87 10.65
C LEU A 267 7.05 0.74 10.67
N TYR A 268 7.98 0.68 9.70
CA TYR A 268 9.00 -0.36 9.64
C TYR A 268 9.78 -0.46 10.98
N PRO A 269 10.00 -1.66 11.54
CA PRO A 269 9.85 -3.01 10.95
C PRO A 269 8.44 -3.61 11.05
N PHE A 270 7.46 -2.86 11.53
CA PHE A 270 6.08 -3.31 11.65
C PHE A 270 5.32 -3.07 10.34
N THR A 271 4.33 -3.92 10.08
CA THR A 271 3.43 -3.78 8.94
C THR A 271 2.05 -3.35 9.42
N TRP A 272 1.43 -2.40 8.72
CA TRP A 272 0.04 -2.02 9.01
C TRP A 272 -0.87 -3.24 8.83
N ALA A 273 -1.56 -3.64 9.90
CA ALA A 273 -2.27 -4.92 9.95
C ALA A 273 -3.75 -4.84 9.53
N HIS A 274 -4.29 -3.63 9.40
CA HIS A 274 -5.73 -3.41 9.19
C HIS A 274 -6.05 -3.01 7.74
N THR A 275 -7.29 -2.56 7.51
CA THR A 275 -7.75 -2.07 6.20
C THR A 275 -6.81 -0.98 5.69
N TYR A 276 -6.35 -1.15 4.46
CA TYR A 276 -5.38 -0.27 3.82
C TYR A 276 -5.80 -0.02 2.37
N ILE A 277 -6.26 1.20 2.09
CA ILE A 277 -6.79 1.57 0.78
C ILE A 277 -6.21 2.94 0.39
N PRO A 278 -5.02 3.00 -0.23
CA PRO A 278 -4.38 4.27 -0.60
C PRO A 278 -5.24 5.15 -1.50
N VAL A 279 -6.13 4.55 -2.30
CA VAL A 279 -7.07 5.27 -3.15
C VAL A 279 -8.42 4.56 -3.08
N VAL A 280 -9.36 5.16 -2.36
CA VAL A 280 -10.73 4.64 -2.19
C VAL A 280 -11.58 5.10 -3.38
N PRO A 281 -12.22 4.16 -4.12
CA PRO A 281 -13.18 4.52 -5.16
C PRO A 281 -14.49 5.04 -4.55
N GLU A 282 -15.21 5.90 -5.30
CA GLU A 282 -16.46 6.52 -4.86
C GLU A 282 -17.50 5.52 -4.31
N CYS A 283 -17.59 4.33 -4.91
CA CYS A 283 -18.51 3.27 -4.49
C CYS A 283 -18.15 2.63 -3.13
N LEU A 284 -16.95 2.88 -2.59
CA LEU A 284 -16.47 2.33 -1.33
C LEU A 284 -16.29 3.40 -0.24
N LEU A 285 -16.83 4.61 -0.42
CA LEU A 285 -16.70 5.69 0.58
C LEU A 285 -17.28 5.31 1.95
N ASP A 286 -18.30 4.45 2.00
CA ASP A 286 -18.94 3.99 3.23
C ASP A 286 -17.98 3.16 4.12
N THR A 287 -16.81 2.76 3.60
CA THR A 287 -15.74 2.11 4.37
C THR A 287 -15.30 2.94 5.57
N VAL A 288 -15.44 4.28 5.53
CA VAL A 288 -15.08 5.16 6.67
C VAL A 288 -15.96 4.94 7.90
N CYS A 289 -17.13 4.31 7.75
CA CYS A 289 -18.01 3.92 8.86
C CYS A 289 -17.53 2.66 9.59
N CYS A 290 -16.46 2.01 9.12
CA CYS A 290 -15.97 0.78 9.72
C CYS A 290 -15.43 1.03 11.15
N PRO A 291 -15.86 0.24 12.15
CA PRO A 291 -15.39 0.41 13.53
C PRO A 291 -13.96 -0.09 13.75
N THR A 292 -13.37 -0.84 12.80
CA THR A 292 -11.97 -1.27 12.93
C THR A 292 -11.02 -0.18 12.46
N PRO A 293 -9.74 -0.18 12.90
CA PRO A 293 -8.73 0.70 12.34
C PRO A 293 -8.65 0.60 10.81
N PHE A 294 -8.29 1.71 10.18
CA PHE A 294 -8.04 1.75 8.74
C PHE A 294 -7.11 2.90 8.39
N MET A 295 -6.45 2.78 7.24
CA MET A 295 -5.68 3.86 6.64
C MET A 295 -6.13 3.99 5.19
N VAL A 296 -6.83 5.08 4.88
CA VAL A 296 -7.50 5.28 3.59
C VAL A 296 -7.21 6.64 2.98
N GLY A 297 -7.15 6.67 1.66
CA GLY A 297 -7.06 7.89 0.87
C GLY A 297 -8.34 8.16 0.11
N ILE A 298 -8.87 9.37 0.24
CA ILE A 298 -10.09 9.80 -0.43
C ILE A 298 -9.81 11.06 -1.24
N GLN A 299 -10.40 11.17 -2.42
CA GLN A 299 -10.29 12.42 -3.18
C GLN A 299 -11.02 13.56 -2.48
N LEU A 300 -10.39 14.73 -2.43
CA LEU A 300 -10.88 15.90 -1.71
C LEU A 300 -12.30 16.33 -2.13
N ARG A 301 -12.68 16.06 -3.39
CA ARG A 301 -14.04 16.31 -3.91
C ARG A 301 -15.16 15.58 -3.13
N HIS A 302 -14.84 14.51 -2.42
CA HIS A 302 -15.78 13.74 -1.62
C HIS A 302 -15.78 14.13 -0.13
N LEU A 303 -15.06 15.20 0.26
CA LEU A 303 -14.93 15.63 1.65
C LEU A 303 -16.29 15.81 2.35
N GLU A 304 -17.23 16.53 1.72
CA GLU A 304 -18.55 16.80 2.30
C GLU A 304 -19.29 15.48 2.58
N ARG A 305 -19.36 14.59 1.58
CA ARG A 305 -19.99 13.27 1.72
C ARG A 305 -19.35 12.44 2.84
N VAL A 306 -18.03 12.52 3.04
CA VAL A 306 -17.32 11.81 4.11
C VAL A 306 -17.62 12.42 5.48
N LEU A 307 -17.73 13.75 5.59
CA LEU A 307 -18.06 14.42 6.84
C LEU A 307 -19.48 14.13 7.32
N GLU A 308 -20.39 13.85 6.40
CA GLU A 308 -21.78 13.44 6.67
C GLU A 308 -21.92 11.98 7.11
N GLN A 309 -20.90 11.14 6.91
CA GLN A 309 -20.94 9.74 7.33
C GLN A 309 -20.93 9.63 8.86
N PRO A 310 -21.63 8.64 9.45
CA PRO A 310 -21.60 8.36 10.88
C PRO A 310 -20.28 7.67 11.29
N MET A 311 -19.16 8.36 11.10
CA MET A 311 -17.83 7.84 11.45
C MET A 311 -17.49 8.08 12.92
N GLU A 312 -16.85 7.09 13.53
CA GLU A 312 -16.22 7.22 14.85
C GLU A 312 -14.98 8.14 14.80
N GLU A 313 -14.28 8.29 15.93
CA GLU A 313 -13.05 9.07 16.03
C GLU A 313 -12.02 8.63 14.97
N ALA A 314 -11.62 9.58 14.12
CA ALA A 314 -10.66 9.41 13.03
C ALA A 314 -9.81 10.67 12.86
N LEU A 315 -8.53 10.49 12.56
CA LEU A 315 -7.64 11.57 12.15
C LEU A 315 -7.84 11.83 10.65
N MET A 316 -8.23 13.05 10.30
CA MET A 316 -8.42 13.48 8.91
C MET A 316 -7.36 14.52 8.54
N VAL A 317 -6.63 14.27 7.46
CA VAL A 317 -5.52 15.11 7.00
C VAL A 317 -5.78 15.59 5.57
N ASP A 318 -5.68 16.90 5.37
CA ASP A 318 -5.67 17.54 4.06
C ASP A 318 -4.22 17.61 3.56
N LEU A 319 -3.88 16.82 2.54
CA LEU A 319 -2.56 16.81 1.92
C LEU A 319 -2.35 18.00 0.95
N CYS A 320 -3.42 18.66 0.50
CA CYS A 320 -3.31 19.83 -0.36
C CYS A 320 -2.91 21.07 0.46
N GLN A 321 -3.49 21.23 1.64
CA GLN A 321 -3.20 22.36 2.53
C GLN A 321 -2.18 22.04 3.62
N GLY A 322 -1.81 20.77 3.77
CA GLY A 322 -0.85 20.32 4.77
C GLY A 322 -1.33 20.53 6.20
N LYS A 323 -2.62 20.23 6.48
CA LYS A 323 -3.25 20.48 7.78
C LYS A 323 -4.14 19.32 8.24
N ILE A 324 -4.41 19.26 9.54
CA ILE A 324 -5.39 18.35 10.13
C ILE A 324 -6.77 19.02 10.04
N ILE A 325 -7.74 18.33 9.44
CA ILE A 325 -9.15 18.74 9.40
C ILE A 325 -9.85 18.29 10.68
N ARG A 326 -9.58 17.06 11.14
CA ARG A 326 -10.17 16.46 12.34
C ARG A 326 -9.08 15.72 13.10
N ALA A 327 -8.87 16.06 14.37
CA ALA A 327 -7.94 15.40 15.28
C ALA A 327 -8.70 14.53 16.28
N VAL A 328 -8.02 13.54 16.87
CA VAL A 328 -8.51 12.77 18.01
C VAL A 328 -8.24 13.53 19.32
N GLY A 329 -7.17 14.32 19.38
CA GLY A 329 -6.92 15.32 20.42
C GLY A 329 -5.79 15.00 21.41
N ASP A 330 -5.26 13.78 21.40
CA ASP A 330 -4.13 13.35 22.27
C ASP A 330 -2.84 13.09 21.49
N GLU A 331 -2.76 13.42 20.19
CA GLU A 331 -1.63 13.07 19.32
C GLU A 331 -0.27 13.52 19.87
N GLU A 332 -0.21 14.74 20.40
CA GLU A 332 0.99 15.34 21.00
C GLU A 332 1.49 14.59 22.26
N GLN A 333 0.63 13.79 22.88
CA GLN A 333 0.92 13.11 24.15
C GLN A 333 1.24 11.62 23.98
N ILE A 334 1.12 11.09 22.76
CA ILE A 334 1.35 9.68 22.46
C ILE A 334 2.85 9.37 22.51
N LEU A 335 3.65 10.12 21.75
CA LEU A 335 5.07 9.83 21.57
C LEU A 335 5.90 10.32 22.77
N PRO A 336 6.97 9.59 23.16
CA PRO A 336 7.91 10.11 24.15
C PRO A 336 8.63 11.36 23.65
N LEU A 337 8.40 12.51 24.31
CA LEU A 337 8.90 13.85 23.90
C LEU A 337 10.38 13.87 23.48
N LYS A 338 11.26 13.18 24.22
CA LYS A 338 12.69 13.12 23.86
C LYS A 338 12.90 12.49 22.47
N LEU A 339 12.27 11.35 22.21
CA LEU A 339 12.40 10.66 20.93
C LEU A 339 11.69 11.42 19.80
N GLN A 340 10.57 12.06 20.11
CA GLN A 340 9.87 12.94 19.18
C GLN A 340 10.76 14.10 18.71
N ASN A 341 11.46 14.77 19.63
CA ASN A 341 12.37 15.86 19.29
C ASN A 341 13.55 15.38 18.44
N GLU A 342 14.08 14.18 18.71
CA GLU A 342 15.17 13.61 17.91
C GLU A 342 14.72 13.28 16.47
N MET A 343 13.53 12.69 16.30
CA MET A 343 12.94 12.49 14.97
C MET A 343 12.67 13.83 14.26
N LEU A 344 12.16 14.83 14.98
CA LEU A 344 11.89 16.16 14.43
C LEU A 344 13.19 16.82 13.94
N MET A 345 14.27 16.74 14.72
CA MET A 345 15.59 17.24 14.32
C MET A 345 16.12 16.53 13.08
N ALA A 346 15.98 15.21 13.00
CA ALA A 346 16.38 14.44 11.83
C ALA A 346 15.61 14.87 10.57
N LEU A 347 14.28 14.95 10.64
CA LEU A 347 13.42 15.38 9.52
C LEU A 347 13.69 16.83 9.09
N THR A 348 13.98 17.71 10.05
CA THR A 348 14.22 19.12 9.76
C THR A 348 15.61 19.35 9.15
N LYS A 349 16.59 18.47 9.42
CA LYS A 349 17.94 18.54 8.85
C LYS A 349 17.94 18.52 7.31
N HIS A 350 16.95 17.85 6.71
CA HIS A 350 16.71 17.87 5.27
C HIS A 350 16.54 19.30 4.71
N ASN A 351 15.88 20.18 5.46
CA ASN A 351 15.53 21.53 4.98
C ASN A 351 16.68 22.56 5.11
N TYR A 352 17.69 22.30 5.94
CA TYR A 352 18.72 23.29 6.27
C TYR A 352 20.00 23.19 5.43
N ASN A 353 20.29 22.03 4.83
CA ASN A 353 21.64 21.77 4.33
C ASN A 353 21.94 22.27 2.92
N ASN A 354 21.00 22.88 2.17
CA ASN A 354 21.15 23.34 0.77
C ASN A 354 21.77 22.32 -0.22
N ASN A 355 22.02 21.08 0.22
CA ASN A 355 22.51 20.00 -0.61
C ASN A 355 21.32 19.39 -1.34
N VAL A 356 21.41 19.31 -2.66
CA VAL A 356 20.45 18.58 -3.48
C VAL A 356 20.62 17.09 -3.15
N LEU A 357 19.78 16.57 -2.25
CA LEU A 357 19.72 15.14 -1.93
C LEU A 357 18.93 14.40 -3.02
N THR A 358 19.37 13.20 -3.37
CA THR A 358 18.59 12.30 -4.24
C THR A 358 17.39 11.73 -3.50
N SER A 359 16.34 11.28 -4.20
CA SER A 359 15.17 10.66 -3.54
C SER A 359 15.58 9.48 -2.63
N GLU A 360 16.54 8.67 -3.07
CA GLU A 360 17.10 7.57 -2.26
C GLU A 360 17.75 8.04 -0.95
N GLN A 361 18.49 9.15 -0.97
CA GLN A 361 19.13 9.71 0.22
C GLN A 361 18.09 10.29 1.20
N VAL A 362 17.07 10.97 0.68
CA VAL A 362 15.94 11.43 1.50
C VAL A 362 15.24 10.23 2.12
N ASN A 363 15.02 9.18 1.34
CA ASN A 363 14.33 8.00 1.80
C ASN A 363 15.08 7.29 2.93
N ALA A 364 16.40 7.12 2.79
CA ALA A 364 17.24 6.54 3.83
C ALA A 364 17.26 7.40 5.10
N LEU A 365 17.37 8.72 4.97
CA LEU A 365 17.41 9.64 6.11
C LEU A 365 16.11 9.61 6.92
N VAL A 366 14.97 9.67 6.22
CA VAL A 366 13.65 9.60 6.86
C VAL A 366 13.49 8.25 7.52
N SER A 367 13.73 7.15 6.80
CA SER A 367 13.62 5.80 7.37
C SER A 367 14.44 5.63 8.64
N GLU A 368 15.72 5.97 8.60
CA GLU A 368 16.64 5.82 9.73
C GLU A 368 16.11 6.51 10.99
N ALA A 369 15.52 7.70 10.87
CA ALA A 369 14.95 8.43 12.00
C ALA A 369 13.84 7.63 12.72
N PHE A 370 12.96 6.97 11.96
CA PHE A 370 11.85 6.19 12.51
C PHE A 370 12.28 4.78 12.93
N VAL A 371 13.24 4.17 12.23
CA VAL A 371 13.85 2.89 12.66
C VAL A 371 14.54 3.07 14.01
N GLN A 372 15.32 4.13 14.20
CA GLN A 372 15.97 4.42 15.48
C GLN A 372 14.97 4.62 16.62
N PHE A 373 13.78 5.18 16.34
CA PHE A 373 12.69 5.24 17.31
C PHE A 373 12.26 3.84 17.79
N PHE A 374 12.01 2.91 16.86
CA PHE A 374 11.62 1.55 17.20
C PHE A 374 12.76 0.74 17.82
N VAL A 375 14.00 0.88 17.35
CA VAL A 375 15.17 0.20 17.93
C VAL A 375 15.31 0.54 19.41
N ARG A 376 15.14 1.80 19.80
CA ARG A 376 15.26 2.22 21.21
C ARG A 376 14.09 1.79 22.08
N LEU A 377 12.89 1.66 21.51
CA LEU A 377 11.69 1.30 22.26
C LEU A 377 11.42 -0.21 22.30
N VAL A 378 11.79 -0.93 21.25
CA VAL A 378 11.41 -2.32 21.03
C VAL A 378 12.60 -3.22 20.78
N GLY A 379 13.78 -2.70 20.40
CA GLY A 379 14.95 -3.53 20.03
C GLY A 379 15.41 -4.52 21.11
N HIS A 380 15.05 -4.33 22.37
CA HIS A 380 15.32 -5.27 23.47
C HIS A 380 14.32 -6.44 23.57
N TYR A 381 13.31 -6.53 22.70
CA TYR A 381 12.29 -7.58 22.72
C TYR A 381 12.84 -9.03 22.73
N PRO A 382 13.98 -9.38 22.05
CA PRO A 382 14.45 -10.76 22.03
C PRO A 382 14.81 -11.29 23.43
N ALA A 383 15.30 -10.41 24.31
CA ALA A 383 15.62 -10.74 25.70
C ALA A 383 14.38 -11.07 26.55
N HIS A 384 13.18 -10.82 26.02
CA HIS A 384 11.90 -11.06 26.69
C HIS A 384 11.09 -12.19 26.04
N ILE A 385 11.68 -12.97 25.14
CA ILE A 385 11.09 -14.22 24.63
C ILE A 385 11.67 -15.40 25.41
N LYS A 386 10.81 -16.14 26.12
CA LYS A 386 11.20 -17.39 26.79
C LYS A 386 11.03 -18.55 25.82
N TRP A 387 12.07 -19.33 25.63
CA TRP A 387 12.06 -20.47 24.73
C TRP A 387 11.74 -21.75 25.50
N GLY A 388 10.68 -22.45 25.07
CA GLY A 388 10.35 -23.79 25.56
C GLY A 388 11.27 -24.86 24.99
N ARG A 389 11.25 -26.05 25.59
CA ARG A 389 12.06 -27.21 25.14
C ARG A 389 11.75 -27.67 23.70
N GLY A 390 10.56 -27.35 23.18
CA GLY A 390 10.12 -27.67 21.82
C GLY A 390 10.34 -26.57 20.78
N GLY A 391 11.13 -25.54 21.08
CA GLY A 391 11.42 -24.45 20.15
C GLY A 391 10.35 -23.34 20.07
N SER A 392 9.21 -23.49 20.77
CA SER A 392 8.19 -22.44 20.86
C SER A 392 8.66 -21.27 21.74
N GLY A 393 8.70 -20.07 21.19
CA GLY A 393 8.90 -18.83 21.94
C GLY A 393 7.63 -18.39 22.68
N ALA A 394 7.78 -17.75 23.84
CA ALA A 394 6.71 -17.14 24.62
C ALA A 394 7.14 -15.77 25.16
N PHE A 395 6.57 -14.71 24.60
CA PHE A 395 6.89 -13.32 24.89
C PHE A 395 6.38 -12.87 26.25
N GLN A 396 7.22 -12.15 26.99
CA GLN A 396 6.96 -11.71 28.35
C GLN A 396 6.63 -10.22 28.39
N GLU A 397 5.40 -9.85 28.00
CA GLU A 397 4.91 -8.46 27.87
C GLU A 397 5.23 -7.59 29.11
N ARG A 398 4.94 -8.11 30.31
CA ARG A 398 5.16 -7.38 31.58
C ARG A 398 6.63 -7.09 31.85
N SER A 399 7.51 -8.03 31.52
CA SER A 399 8.96 -7.88 31.70
C SER A 399 9.52 -6.88 30.68
N PHE A 400 9.12 -7.02 29.42
CA PHE A 400 9.49 -6.11 28.34
C PHE A 400 9.12 -4.66 28.63
N CYS A 401 7.88 -4.41 29.06
CA CYS A 401 7.42 -3.07 29.40
C CYS A 401 8.10 -2.49 30.64
N LYS A 402 8.59 -3.32 31.57
CA LYS A 402 9.29 -2.86 32.79
C LYS A 402 10.78 -2.57 32.55
N ALA A 403 11.37 -3.12 31.49
CA ALA A 403 12.79 -2.98 31.20
C ALA A 403 13.21 -1.53 30.89
N LEU A 404 12.31 -0.71 30.35
CA LEU A 404 12.60 0.71 30.11
C LEU A 404 12.53 1.53 31.40
N SER A 405 13.57 2.32 31.69
CA SER A 405 13.62 3.20 32.86
C SER A 405 12.66 4.40 32.73
N SER A 406 12.61 5.01 31.54
CA SER A 406 11.79 6.20 31.25
C SER A 406 10.29 5.95 31.44
N LYS A 407 9.63 6.76 32.28
CA LYS A 407 8.18 6.69 32.53
C LYS A 407 7.37 6.99 31.25
N SER A 408 7.85 7.92 30.43
CA SER A 408 7.19 8.29 29.17
C SER A 408 7.25 7.16 28.14
N CYS A 409 8.44 6.56 27.94
CA CYS A 409 8.59 5.41 27.05
C CYS A 409 7.76 4.20 27.50
N ARG A 410 7.70 3.94 28.82
CA ARG A 410 6.84 2.88 29.37
C ARG A 410 5.35 3.14 29.14
N ARG A 411 4.90 4.40 29.21
CA ARG A 411 3.50 4.76 28.92
C ARG A 411 3.16 4.48 27.47
N PHE A 412 4.04 4.89 26.54
CA PHE A 412 3.90 4.59 25.13
C PHE A 412 3.85 3.08 24.88
N LEU A 413 4.85 2.33 25.38
CA LEU A 413 4.92 0.89 25.17
C LEU A 413 3.67 0.15 25.63
N LYS A 414 3.12 0.50 26.79
CA LYS A 414 1.89 -0.13 27.30
C LYS A 414 0.70 0.00 26.35
N ARG A 415 0.63 1.09 25.57
CA ARG A 415 -0.37 1.26 24.51
C ARG A 415 0.05 0.48 23.26
N PHE A 416 1.31 0.63 22.84
CA PHE A 416 1.84 0.04 21.62
C PHE A 416 1.79 -1.50 21.60
N VAL A 417 2.09 -2.17 22.71
CA VAL A 417 2.06 -3.65 22.81
C VAL A 417 0.65 -4.25 22.68
N ARG A 418 -0.40 -3.42 22.72
CA ARG A 418 -1.79 -3.84 22.52
C ARG A 418 -2.22 -3.82 21.05
N THR A 419 -1.37 -3.33 20.16
CA THR A 419 -1.67 -3.24 18.74
C THR A 419 -1.52 -4.58 18.04
N ASN A 420 -2.26 -4.77 16.94
CA ASN A 420 -2.17 -5.96 16.12
C ASN A 420 -0.82 -6.03 15.40
N MET A 421 -0.30 -4.91 14.92
CA MET A 421 1.01 -4.80 14.29
C MET A 421 2.14 -5.29 15.20
N PHE A 422 2.11 -4.94 16.50
CA PHE A 422 3.09 -5.44 17.46
C PHE A 422 2.92 -6.95 17.70
N SER A 423 1.68 -7.40 17.83
CA SER A 423 1.36 -8.81 18.05
C SER A 423 1.90 -9.67 16.90
N LEU A 424 1.61 -9.30 15.65
CA LEU A 424 2.10 -9.98 14.45
C LEU A 424 3.64 -10.02 14.37
N PHE A 425 4.29 -8.91 14.72
CA PHE A 425 5.76 -8.83 14.75
C PHE A 425 6.36 -9.79 15.77
N ILE A 426 5.78 -9.88 16.98
CA ILE A 426 6.25 -10.79 18.02
C ILE A 426 5.94 -12.25 17.68
N GLU A 427 4.77 -12.56 17.11
CA GLU A 427 4.43 -13.92 16.66
C GLU A 427 5.44 -14.45 15.64
N GLU A 428 5.87 -13.61 14.71
CA GLU A 428 6.93 -13.98 13.76
C GLU A 428 8.28 -14.19 14.46
N ALA A 429 8.61 -13.35 15.45
CA ALA A 429 9.82 -13.50 16.25
C ALA A 429 9.82 -14.78 17.11
N GLU A 430 8.66 -15.20 17.62
CA GLU A 430 8.49 -16.43 18.42
C GLU A 430 8.66 -17.70 17.57
N ARG A 431 8.48 -17.60 16.25
CA ARG A 431 8.63 -18.71 15.29
C ARG A 431 10.03 -18.83 14.69
N SER A 432 10.81 -17.75 14.68
CA SER A 432 12.03 -17.61 13.86
C SER A 432 13.30 -18.24 14.46
N ARG A 433 13.20 -19.03 15.54
CA ARG A 433 14.35 -19.84 15.99
C ARG A 433 14.41 -21.15 15.21
N ILE A 434 15.20 -21.13 14.14
CA ILE A 434 15.75 -22.34 13.51
C ILE A 434 16.47 -23.14 14.63
N PRO A 435 16.14 -24.42 14.87
CA PRO A 435 16.94 -25.26 15.76
C PRO A 435 18.38 -25.28 15.22
N PRO A 436 19.43 -25.21 16.05
CA PRO A 436 20.76 -25.49 15.54
C PRO A 436 20.70 -26.87 14.88
N GLU A 437 21.08 -26.96 13.59
CA GLU A 437 21.34 -28.23 12.93
C GLU A 437 22.39 -28.95 13.76
N GLY A 438 21.93 -29.86 14.62
CA GLY A 438 22.79 -30.78 15.32
C GLY A 438 23.28 -31.78 14.30
N ASN A 439 24.50 -31.60 13.81
CA ASN A 439 25.31 -32.69 13.31
C ASN A 439 25.38 -33.76 14.41
N GLY A 440 24.62 -34.84 14.21
CA GLY A 440 24.73 -36.11 14.93
C GLY A 440 25.29 -37.16 13.98
#